data_AF-A0A431I9M3-F1
#
_entry.id   AF-A0A431I9M3-F1
#
_cell.length_a   1.000
_cell.length_b   1.000
_cell.length_c   1.000
_cell.angle_alpha   90.00
_cell.angle_beta   90.00
_cell.angle_gamma   90.00
#
_symmetry.space_group_name_H-M   'P 1'
#
loop_
_entity.id
_entity.type
_entity.pdbx_description
1 polymer ?
#
loop_
_entity_poly.entity_id
_entity_poly.type
_entity_poly.pdbx_seq_one_letter_code
_entity_poly.pdbx_strand_id
1 'polypeptide(L)'
;MTTIELPSNTGDAPRIPVLKRRTIGETFVGMLIDTPDQRDMLKDDKPVLKPNGRPRQELVVPLIALPGTTMMAGLGDDIGVPTAGDVVRAILKGKAFSEWIDAIKGLSPHHVGDVIQMITTHAQAYDSDGRPMGQEIRTQAEADAVPRGRTLGFYGSITVRRSTPDEAGWVAKAAEAYHARNQIAVGGGVDPSELDALTNG
;
A
#
# COMPACT_ATOMS: atom_id res chain seq x y z
N MET A 1 10.51 36.73 -28.68
CA MET A 1 11.21 35.57 -28.11
C MET A 1 10.54 35.26 -26.79
N THR A 2 9.67 34.25 -26.76
CA THR A 2 8.93 33.87 -25.56
C THR A 2 9.76 32.82 -24.84
N THR A 3 10.37 33.22 -23.72
CA THR A 3 11.09 32.29 -22.83
C THR A 3 10.05 31.34 -22.24
N ILE A 4 10.17 30.05 -22.56
CA ILE A 4 9.42 28.99 -21.90
C ILE A 4 10.12 28.74 -20.56
N GLU A 5 9.50 29.16 -19.46
CA GLU A 5 9.92 28.70 -18.12
C GLU A 5 9.63 27.20 -18.02
N LEU A 6 10.67 26.40 -17.90
CA LEU A 6 10.56 25.00 -17.48
C LEU A 6 10.17 24.99 -16.00
N PRO A 7 9.16 24.22 -15.58
CA PRO A 7 8.75 24.16 -14.18
C PRO A 7 9.90 23.67 -13.31
N SER A 8 10.12 24.36 -12.20
CA SER A 8 11.10 24.04 -11.17
C SER A 8 10.88 22.62 -10.64
N ASN A 9 11.90 21.78 -10.79
CA ASN A 9 11.96 20.41 -10.28
C ASN A 9 11.93 20.43 -8.74
N THR A 10 10.72 20.44 -8.17
CA THR A 10 10.51 20.31 -6.72
C THR A 10 10.33 18.82 -6.48
N GLY A 11 11.44 18.14 -6.19
CA GLY A 11 11.57 16.68 -6.18
C GLY A 11 10.91 15.97 -4.99
N ASP A 12 9.60 16.06 -4.86
CA ASP A 12 8.82 15.07 -4.11
C ASP A 12 7.97 14.28 -5.11
N ALA A 13 8.42 13.07 -5.45
CA ALA A 13 7.57 12.13 -6.17
C ALA A 13 6.20 12.04 -5.44
N PRO A 14 5.06 12.08 -6.16
CA PRO A 14 3.75 12.07 -5.53
C PRO A 14 3.64 10.92 -4.53
N ARG A 15 3.42 11.25 -3.25
CA ARG A 15 3.29 10.22 -2.23
C ARG A 15 2.05 9.38 -2.55
N ILE A 16 2.21 8.07 -2.66
CA ILE A 16 1.10 7.15 -2.98
C ILE A 16 0.21 6.97 -1.73
N PRO A 17 -1.12 7.14 -1.83
CA PRO A 17 -2.06 6.92 -0.73
C PRO A 17 -1.95 5.53 -0.12
N VAL A 18 -2.03 5.45 1.21
CA VAL A 18 -1.94 4.18 1.96
C VAL A 18 -3.32 3.70 2.35
N LEU A 19 -3.64 2.44 2.05
CA LEU A 19 -4.87 1.79 2.52
C LEU A 19 -4.98 1.80 4.04
N LYS A 20 -6.16 2.14 4.56
CA LYS A 20 -6.47 2.25 5.98
C LYS A 20 -7.65 1.32 6.32
N ARG A 21 -7.41 0.32 7.15
CA ARG A 21 -8.49 -0.44 7.80
C ARG A 21 -9.02 0.40 8.96
N ARG A 22 -10.29 0.79 8.92
CA ARG A 22 -10.93 1.62 9.96
C ARG A 22 -12.29 1.09 10.41
N THR A 23 -12.95 0.32 9.56
CA THR A 23 -14.30 -0.17 9.82
C THR A 23 -14.37 -1.66 9.52
N ILE A 24 -14.98 -2.42 10.41
CA ILE A 24 -15.31 -3.83 10.18
C ILE A 24 -16.31 -3.91 9.02
N GLY A 25 -16.02 -4.78 8.05
CA GLY A 25 -16.77 -4.95 6.81
C GLY A 25 -16.19 -4.19 5.61
N GLU A 26 -15.22 -3.28 5.80
CA GLU A 26 -14.53 -2.63 4.69
C GLU A 26 -13.81 -3.66 3.81
N THR A 27 -13.92 -3.49 2.50
CA THR A 27 -13.29 -4.35 1.51
C THR A 27 -12.43 -3.52 0.57
N PHE A 28 -11.20 -3.96 0.33
CA PHE A 28 -10.40 -3.51 -0.78
C PHE A 28 -10.36 -4.61 -1.85
N VAL A 29 -10.56 -4.25 -3.10
CA VAL A 29 -10.31 -5.10 -4.26
C VAL A 29 -9.37 -4.33 -5.18
N GLY A 30 -8.23 -4.92 -5.52
CA GLY A 30 -7.23 -4.27 -6.36
C GLY A 30 -6.40 -5.24 -7.16
N MET A 31 -5.54 -4.71 -8.02
CA MET A 31 -4.53 -5.48 -8.74
C MET A 31 -3.13 -5.05 -8.37
N LEU A 32 -2.22 -6.03 -8.28
CA LEU A 32 -0.79 -5.79 -8.11
C LEU A 32 -0.24 -5.00 -9.31
N ILE A 33 0.49 -3.92 -9.03
CA ILE A 33 1.15 -3.11 -10.06
C ILE A 33 2.60 -3.52 -10.23
N ASP A 34 3.29 -3.89 -9.15
CA ASP A 34 4.74 -4.08 -9.15
C ASP A 34 5.12 -5.07 -8.04
N THR A 35 6.37 -5.50 -8.05
CA THR A 35 6.96 -6.37 -7.03
C THR A 35 6.81 -5.72 -5.66
N PRO A 36 6.21 -6.42 -4.67
CA PRO A 36 6.17 -5.92 -3.30
C PRO A 36 7.57 -5.66 -2.74
N ASP A 37 7.75 -4.50 -2.11
CA ASP A 37 9.02 -4.06 -1.55
C ASP A 37 9.07 -4.36 -0.04
N GLN A 38 10.07 -5.15 0.38
CA GLN A 38 10.30 -5.41 1.80
C GLN A 38 11.34 -4.44 2.34
N ARG A 39 10.99 -3.70 3.39
CA ARG A 39 11.86 -2.67 3.97
C ARG A 39 11.80 -2.62 5.49
N ASP A 40 12.79 -1.93 6.06
CA ASP A 40 12.82 -1.61 7.48
C ASP A 40 11.66 -0.68 7.85
N MET A 41 10.97 -0.99 8.95
CA MET A 41 9.97 -0.11 9.51
C MET A 41 10.68 1.05 10.21
N LEU A 42 10.38 2.27 9.78
CA LEU A 42 10.94 3.49 10.36
C LEU A 42 9.93 4.20 11.27
N LYS A 43 10.44 4.83 12.32
CA LYS A 43 9.73 5.80 13.15
C LYS A 43 10.70 6.95 13.43
N ASP A 44 10.29 8.18 13.12
CA ASP A 44 11.14 9.37 13.25
C ASP A 44 12.51 9.17 12.58
N ASP A 45 12.48 8.63 11.34
CA ASP A 45 13.62 8.27 10.50
C ASP A 45 14.62 7.26 11.11
N LYS A 46 14.20 6.54 12.15
CA LYS A 46 15.01 5.50 12.80
C LYS A 46 14.35 4.12 12.69
N PRO A 47 15.13 3.04 12.46
CA PRO A 47 14.60 1.70 12.45
C PRO A 47 13.93 1.33 13.77
N VAL A 48 12.70 0.81 13.69
CA VAL A 48 12.01 0.26 14.85
C VAL A 48 12.54 -1.14 15.11
N LEU A 49 13.27 -1.31 16.21
CA LEU A 49 13.91 -2.57 16.54
C LEU A 49 12.95 -3.57 17.22
N LYS A 50 13.23 -4.85 17.01
CA LYS A 50 12.70 -5.96 17.81
C LYS A 50 13.49 -6.07 19.13
N PRO A 51 13.00 -6.83 20.13
CA PRO A 51 13.75 -7.06 21.37
C PRO A 51 15.14 -7.66 21.16
N ASN A 52 15.37 -8.38 20.06
CA ASN A 52 16.67 -8.96 19.69
C ASN A 52 17.60 -7.99 18.94
N GLY A 53 17.29 -6.70 18.90
CA GLY A 53 18.10 -5.66 18.26
C GLY A 53 18.00 -5.60 16.73
N ARG A 54 17.29 -6.53 16.06
CA ARG A 54 17.11 -6.49 14.60
C ARG A 54 15.95 -5.57 14.20
N PRO A 55 16.02 -4.86 13.06
CA PRO A 55 14.90 -4.06 12.56
C PRO A 55 13.62 -4.89 12.34
N ARG A 56 12.48 -4.28 12.65
CA ARG A 56 11.17 -4.76 12.20
C ARG A 56 11.03 -4.50 10.71
N GLN A 57 10.41 -5.44 10.02
CA GLN A 57 10.19 -5.40 8.58
C GLN A 57 8.71 -5.07 8.29
N GLU A 58 8.48 -4.34 7.22
CA GLU A 58 7.17 -4.14 6.60
C GLU A 58 7.25 -4.47 5.10
N LEU A 59 6.12 -4.86 4.52
CA LEU A 59 5.98 -5.10 3.09
C LEU A 59 5.09 -4.03 2.48
N VAL A 60 5.59 -3.32 1.47
CA VAL A 60 4.83 -2.35 0.70
C VAL A 60 4.34 -3.00 -0.58
N VAL A 61 3.02 -3.14 -0.72
CA VAL A 61 2.37 -3.75 -1.89
C VAL A 61 1.74 -2.64 -2.73
N PRO A 62 2.25 -2.35 -3.93
CA PRO A 62 1.70 -1.33 -4.82
C PRO A 62 0.53 -1.87 -5.65
N LEU A 63 -0.57 -1.12 -5.70
CA LEU A 63 -1.87 -1.62 -6.15
C LEU A 63 -2.62 -0.57 -6.97
N ILE A 64 -3.44 -1.00 -7.94
CA ILE A 64 -4.56 -0.18 -8.45
C ILE A 64 -5.85 -0.60 -7.76
N ALA A 65 -6.70 0.35 -7.41
CA ALA A 65 -8.04 0.06 -6.90
C ALA A 65 -8.97 -0.43 -8.02
N LEU A 66 -9.77 -1.45 -7.76
CA LEU A 66 -10.85 -1.94 -8.64
C LEU A 66 -12.23 -1.51 -8.11
N PRO A 67 -13.28 -1.55 -8.96
CA PRO A 67 -14.65 -1.37 -8.53
C PRO A 67 -15.02 -2.32 -7.37
N GLY A 68 -15.88 -1.85 -6.46
CA GLY A 68 -16.27 -2.60 -5.26
C GLY A 68 -15.37 -2.37 -4.04
N THR A 69 -14.30 -1.58 -4.18
CA THR A 69 -13.52 -1.09 -3.02
C THR A 69 -14.35 -0.12 -2.19
N THR A 70 -14.43 -0.40 -0.89
CA THR A 70 -15.03 0.47 0.14
C THR A 70 -14.02 0.89 1.21
N MET A 71 -12.84 0.25 1.24
CA MET A 71 -11.76 0.57 2.16
C MET A 71 -11.12 1.92 1.80
N MET A 72 -10.92 2.77 2.80
CA MET A 72 -10.30 4.07 2.61
C MET A 72 -8.80 3.97 2.30
N ALA A 73 -8.29 4.94 1.54
CA ALA A 73 -6.88 5.21 1.35
C ALA A 73 -6.60 6.70 1.58
N GLY A 74 -5.37 7.04 1.96
CA GLY A 74 -5.04 8.45 2.14
C GLY A 74 -3.64 8.73 2.65
N LEU A 75 -3.35 10.03 2.77
CA LEU A 75 -2.13 10.60 3.33
C LEU A 75 -2.49 11.75 4.28
N GLY A 76 -1.92 11.74 5.49
CA GLY A 76 -2.26 12.74 6.49
C GLY A 76 -3.77 12.78 6.73
N ASP A 77 -4.35 13.96 6.54
CA ASP A 77 -5.79 14.21 6.71
C ASP A 77 -6.61 13.96 5.44
N ASP A 78 -5.97 13.85 4.27
CA ASP A 78 -6.62 13.55 2.99
C ASP A 78 -6.91 12.06 2.89
N ILE A 79 -8.12 11.66 3.31
CA ILE A 79 -8.56 10.27 3.40
C ILE A 79 -9.91 10.12 2.73
N GLY A 80 -10.01 9.16 1.81
CA GLY A 80 -11.24 8.84 1.10
C GLY A 80 -11.23 7.43 0.53
N VAL A 81 -12.36 6.97 0.01
CA VAL A 81 -12.40 5.70 -0.74
C VAL A 81 -11.78 5.96 -2.13
N PRO A 82 -10.73 5.23 -2.54
CA PRO A 82 -10.12 5.43 -3.84
C PRO A 82 -11.10 5.09 -4.96
N THR A 83 -11.05 5.87 -6.04
CA THR A 83 -11.79 5.58 -7.27
C THR A 83 -11.14 4.41 -7.98
N ALA A 84 -11.92 3.64 -8.75
CA ALA A 84 -11.38 2.56 -9.55
C ALA A 84 -10.33 3.09 -10.57
N GLY A 85 -9.14 2.52 -10.54
CA GLY A 85 -7.97 2.96 -11.31
C GLY A 85 -6.95 3.76 -10.49
N ASP A 86 -7.32 4.27 -9.30
CA ASP A 86 -6.39 5.00 -8.45
C ASP A 86 -5.25 4.09 -7.97
N VAL A 87 -4.03 4.62 -8.02
CA VAL A 87 -2.84 3.94 -7.49
C VAL A 87 -2.78 4.15 -5.98
N VAL A 88 -2.71 3.04 -5.25
CA VAL A 88 -2.61 3.00 -3.78
C VAL A 88 -1.52 2.02 -3.36
N ARG A 89 -1.24 1.96 -2.05
CA ARG A 89 -0.38 0.94 -1.46
C ARG A 89 -0.98 0.34 -0.20
N ALA A 90 -0.81 -0.96 -0.04
CA ALA A 90 -0.94 -1.61 1.26
C ALA A 90 0.42 -1.65 1.95
N ILE A 91 0.48 -1.33 3.24
CA ILE A 91 1.68 -1.53 4.07
C ILE A 91 1.35 -2.63 5.06
N LEU A 92 1.90 -3.82 4.83
CA LEU A 92 1.63 -5.02 5.60
C LEU A 92 2.71 -5.21 6.68
N LYS A 93 2.26 -5.44 7.91
CA LYS A 93 3.12 -5.54 9.11
C LYS A 93 2.71 -6.75 9.92
N GLY A 94 3.69 -7.39 10.58
CA GLY A 94 3.43 -8.50 11.50
C GLY A 94 2.53 -9.58 10.88
N LYS A 95 1.38 -9.86 11.52
CA LYS A 95 0.42 -10.88 11.07
C LYS A 95 -0.04 -10.67 9.63
N ALA A 96 -0.32 -9.44 9.20
CA ALA A 96 -0.76 -9.16 7.82
C ALA A 96 0.33 -9.47 6.78
N PHE A 97 1.61 -9.33 7.15
CA PHE A 97 2.72 -9.74 6.28
C PHE A 97 2.80 -11.28 6.21
N SER A 98 2.63 -11.99 7.32
CA SER A 98 2.53 -13.47 7.29
C SER A 98 1.35 -13.95 6.44
N GLU A 99 0.17 -13.33 6.57
CA GLU A 99 -1.02 -13.64 5.76
C GLU A 99 -0.79 -13.43 4.27
N TRP A 100 -0.04 -12.38 3.90
CA TRP A 100 0.39 -12.19 2.50
C TRP A 100 1.23 -13.35 1.99
N ILE A 101 2.25 -13.77 2.76
CA ILE A 101 3.14 -14.88 2.39
C ILE A 101 2.31 -16.16 2.14
N ASP A 102 1.36 -16.45 3.02
CA ASP A 102 0.48 -17.60 2.87
C ASP A 102 -0.42 -17.48 1.64
N ALA A 103 -0.99 -16.29 1.40
CA ALA A 103 -1.88 -16.03 0.27
C ALA A 103 -1.17 -16.17 -1.10
N ILE A 104 0.11 -15.78 -1.20
CA ILE A 104 0.86 -15.87 -2.47
C ILE A 104 1.56 -17.21 -2.69
N LYS A 105 1.60 -18.09 -1.67
CA LYS A 105 2.38 -19.34 -1.72
C LYS A 105 2.04 -20.23 -2.92
N GLY A 106 0.77 -20.27 -3.33
CA GLY A 106 0.30 -21.04 -4.48
C GLY A 106 0.37 -20.30 -5.83
N LEU A 107 0.83 -19.04 -5.84
CA LEU A 107 0.80 -18.14 -6.99
C LEU A 107 2.19 -17.69 -7.42
N SER A 108 3.26 -18.21 -6.83
CA SER A 108 4.63 -17.81 -7.19
C SER A 108 5.02 -18.28 -8.61
N PRO A 109 5.58 -17.42 -9.48
CA PRO A 109 5.83 -15.99 -9.26
C PRO A 109 4.56 -15.13 -9.40
N HIS A 110 4.45 -14.08 -8.59
CA HIS A 110 3.36 -13.11 -8.73
C HIS A 110 3.55 -12.27 -9.99
N HIS A 111 2.45 -11.79 -10.57
CA HIS A 111 2.44 -10.99 -11.79
C HIS A 111 1.70 -9.67 -11.58
N VAL A 112 2.08 -8.67 -12.37
CA VAL A 112 1.25 -7.47 -12.56
C VAL A 112 -0.14 -7.91 -13.02
N GLY A 113 -1.18 -7.38 -12.36
CA GLY A 113 -2.56 -7.78 -12.61
C GLY A 113 -3.09 -8.90 -11.71
N ASP A 114 -2.28 -9.53 -10.85
CA ASP A 114 -2.82 -10.44 -9.84
C ASP A 114 -3.79 -9.70 -8.92
N VAL A 115 -4.96 -10.29 -8.69
CA VAL A 115 -6.05 -9.65 -7.95
C VAL A 115 -5.89 -9.93 -6.47
N ILE A 116 -5.99 -8.86 -5.68
CA ILE A 116 -5.82 -8.86 -4.23
C ILE A 116 -7.13 -8.39 -3.61
N GLN A 117 -7.62 -9.15 -2.64
CA GLN A 117 -8.76 -8.76 -1.83
C GLN A 117 -8.37 -8.71 -0.36
N MET A 118 -8.69 -7.60 0.29
CA MET A 118 -8.52 -7.43 1.73
C MET A 118 -9.87 -7.12 2.35
N ILE A 119 -10.24 -7.83 3.41
CA ILE A 119 -11.50 -7.60 4.14
C ILE A 119 -11.15 -7.31 5.58
N THR A 120 -11.69 -6.24 6.16
CA THR A 120 -11.61 -5.98 7.60
C THR A 120 -12.67 -6.82 8.30
N THR A 121 -12.27 -7.82 9.10
CA THR A 121 -13.21 -8.79 9.70
C THR A 121 -13.38 -8.60 11.20
N HIS A 122 -12.42 -7.98 11.88
CA HIS A 122 -12.45 -7.80 13.33
C HIS A 122 -11.61 -6.62 13.78
N ALA A 123 -11.80 -6.22 15.03
CA ALA A 123 -10.97 -5.27 15.73
C ALA A 123 -10.45 -5.84 17.05
N GLN A 124 -9.40 -5.22 17.57
CA GLN A 124 -8.84 -5.52 18.89
C GLN A 124 -8.59 -4.20 19.61
N ALA A 125 -9.11 -4.08 20.84
CA ALA A 125 -8.82 -2.96 21.71
C ALA A 125 -7.46 -3.13 22.38
N TYR A 126 -6.74 -2.04 22.57
CA TYR A 126 -5.43 -1.99 23.22
C TYR A 126 -5.42 -0.95 24.36
N ASP A 127 -4.66 -1.25 25.41
CA ASP A 127 -4.35 -0.31 26.48
C ASP A 127 -3.27 0.70 26.06
N SER A 128 -2.91 1.60 26.99
CA SER A 128 -1.84 2.60 26.78
C SER A 128 -0.46 1.98 26.60
N ASP A 129 -0.24 0.77 27.12
CA ASP A 129 1.01 0.02 26.98
C ASP A 129 1.03 -0.80 25.67
N GLY A 130 -0.04 -0.73 24.87
CA GLY A 130 -0.19 -1.47 23.62
C GLY A 130 -0.49 -2.96 23.80
N ARG A 131 -0.97 -3.38 24.97
CA ARG A 131 -1.38 -4.77 25.22
C ARG A 131 -2.84 -4.96 24.81
N PRO A 132 -3.17 -6.10 24.17
CA PRO A 132 -4.55 -6.38 23.78
C PRO A 132 -5.44 -6.53 25.02
N MET A 133 -6.64 -5.96 24.94
CA MET A 133 -7.65 -5.98 25.99
C MET A 133 -8.90 -6.73 25.56
N GLY A 134 -9.40 -7.61 26.43
CA GLY A 134 -10.63 -8.33 26.17
C GLY A 134 -10.52 -9.29 24.99
N GLN A 135 -11.68 -9.69 24.47
CA GLN A 135 -11.76 -10.57 23.31
C GLN A 135 -11.77 -9.78 22.00
N GLU A 136 -11.55 -10.49 20.90
CA GLU A 136 -11.70 -9.99 19.54
C GLU A 136 -13.11 -9.41 19.32
N ILE A 137 -13.18 -8.21 18.77
CA ILE A 137 -14.42 -7.51 18.46
C ILE A 137 -14.82 -7.84 17.02
N ARG A 138 -16.04 -8.36 16.80
CA ARG A 138 -16.46 -8.88 15.48
C ARG A 138 -17.57 -8.09 14.80
N THR A 139 -18.11 -7.09 15.48
CA THR A 139 -19.13 -6.22 14.90
C THR A 139 -18.71 -4.76 15.00
N GLN A 140 -19.13 -3.95 14.03
CA GLN A 140 -18.82 -2.52 14.05
C GLN A 140 -19.49 -1.83 15.25
N ALA A 141 -20.70 -2.24 15.62
CA ALA A 141 -21.41 -1.67 16.78
C ALA A 141 -20.64 -1.87 18.10
N GLU A 142 -20.01 -3.04 18.30
CA GLU A 142 -19.13 -3.26 19.45
C GLU A 142 -17.85 -2.42 19.38
N ALA A 143 -17.27 -2.26 18.19
CA ALA A 143 -16.10 -1.40 17.99
C ALA A 143 -16.42 0.06 18.31
N ASP A 144 -17.58 0.55 17.88
CA ASP A 144 -18.07 1.91 18.14
C ASP A 144 -18.38 2.15 19.61
N ALA A 145 -18.75 1.11 20.36
CA ALA A 145 -19.00 1.16 21.79
C ALA A 145 -17.72 1.22 22.65
N VAL A 146 -16.54 1.01 22.06
CA VAL A 146 -15.28 1.04 22.82
C VAL A 146 -15.03 2.47 23.36
N PRO A 147 -14.77 2.61 24.67
CA PRO A 147 -14.57 3.92 25.27
C PRO A 147 -13.43 4.72 24.63
N ARG A 148 -13.64 6.02 24.50
CA ARG A 148 -12.60 6.97 24.08
C ARG A 148 -11.38 6.86 25.02
N GLY A 149 -10.19 7.00 24.46
CA GLY A 149 -8.92 6.80 25.18
C GLY A 149 -8.36 5.39 25.08
N ARG A 150 -9.04 4.47 24.39
CA ARG A 150 -8.48 3.19 23.94
C ARG A 150 -8.08 3.28 22.47
N THR A 151 -7.06 2.50 22.10
CA THR A 151 -6.66 2.35 20.70
C THR A 151 -7.34 1.11 20.12
N LEU A 152 -7.95 1.24 18.95
CA LEU A 152 -8.48 0.12 18.18
C LEU A 152 -7.54 -0.21 17.03
N GLY A 153 -7.12 -1.47 16.95
CA GLY A 153 -6.50 -2.04 15.74
C GLY A 153 -7.55 -2.79 14.93
N PHE A 154 -7.56 -2.61 13.61
CA PHE A 154 -8.46 -3.29 12.69
C PHE A 154 -7.70 -4.32 11.85
N TYR A 155 -8.26 -5.52 11.78
CA TYR A 155 -7.61 -6.70 11.23
C TYR A 155 -8.56 -7.48 10.32
N GLY A 156 -8.00 -8.41 9.56
CA GLY A 156 -8.78 -9.21 8.63
C GLY A 156 -7.93 -9.81 7.54
N SER A 157 -8.58 -10.53 6.64
CA SER A 157 -7.91 -11.42 5.69
C SER A 157 -7.29 -10.69 4.51
N ILE A 158 -6.34 -11.37 3.88
CA ILE A 158 -5.76 -11.04 2.58
C ILE A 158 -5.87 -12.30 1.73
N THR A 159 -6.37 -12.15 0.51
CA THR A 159 -6.36 -13.22 -0.49
C THR A 159 -5.78 -12.66 -1.78
N VAL A 160 -5.11 -13.54 -2.53
CA VAL A 160 -4.52 -13.22 -3.82
C VAL A 160 -4.97 -14.31 -4.80
N ARG A 161 -5.26 -13.92 -6.04
CA ARG A 161 -5.56 -14.84 -7.15
C ARG A 161 -5.07 -14.30 -8.47
N ARG A 162 -4.99 -15.15 -9.49
CA ARG A 162 -4.80 -14.69 -10.87
C ARG A 162 -6.01 -13.89 -11.32
N SER A 163 -5.77 -12.93 -12.20
CA SER A 163 -6.83 -12.27 -12.97
C SER A 163 -7.53 -13.27 -13.90
N THR A 164 -8.76 -12.95 -14.23
CA THR A 164 -9.60 -13.65 -15.19
C THR A 164 -9.64 -12.89 -16.52
N PRO A 165 -10.09 -13.52 -17.62
CA PRO A 165 -10.22 -12.84 -18.92
C PRO A 165 -11.09 -11.58 -18.86
N ASP A 166 -12.16 -11.57 -18.05
CA ASP A 166 -13.06 -10.43 -17.90
C ASP A 166 -12.39 -9.21 -17.24
N GLU A 167 -11.24 -9.43 -16.59
CA GLU A 167 -10.45 -8.41 -15.92
C GLU A 167 -9.29 -7.90 -16.78
N ALA A 168 -9.18 -8.34 -18.05
CA ALA A 168 -8.06 -7.98 -18.93
C ALA A 168 -7.87 -6.47 -19.12
N GLY A 169 -8.97 -5.70 -19.18
CA GLY A 169 -8.91 -4.23 -19.25
C GLY A 169 -8.29 -3.59 -18.01
N TRP A 170 -8.45 -4.22 -16.83
CA TRP A 170 -7.80 -3.76 -15.60
C TRP A 170 -6.35 -4.21 -15.51
N VAL A 171 -6.02 -5.39 -16.02
CA VAL A 171 -4.62 -5.84 -16.14
C VAL A 171 -3.82 -4.87 -17.01
N ALA A 172 -4.40 -4.41 -18.13
CA ALA A 172 -3.76 -3.40 -18.98
C ALA A 172 -3.49 -2.09 -18.21
N LYS A 173 -4.47 -1.59 -17.44
CA LYS A 173 -4.28 -0.41 -16.58
C LYS A 173 -3.22 -0.62 -15.49
N ALA A 174 -3.14 -1.80 -14.90
CA ALA A 174 -2.10 -2.13 -13.93
C ALA A 174 -0.70 -2.10 -14.57
N ALA A 175 -0.57 -2.61 -15.79
CA ALA A 175 0.67 -2.54 -16.56
C ALA A 175 1.05 -1.10 -16.94
N GLU A 176 0.08 -0.26 -17.33
CA GLU A 176 0.32 1.17 -17.57
C GLU A 176 0.83 1.87 -16.30
N ALA A 177 0.21 1.61 -15.14
CA ALA A 177 0.64 2.15 -13.86
C ALA A 177 2.06 1.68 -13.46
N TYR A 178 2.41 0.42 -13.77
CA TYR A 178 3.76 -0.11 -13.58
C TYR A 178 4.80 0.67 -14.39
N HIS A 179 4.52 0.89 -15.67
CA HIS A 179 5.42 1.63 -16.56
C HIS A 179 5.58 3.10 -16.13
N ALA A 180 4.48 3.76 -15.76
CA ALA A 180 4.53 5.15 -15.27
C ALA A 180 5.39 5.28 -14.01
N ARG A 181 5.27 4.33 -13.07
CA ARG A 181 6.09 4.28 -11.86
C ARG A 181 7.58 4.09 -12.15
N ASN A 182 7.91 3.20 -13.09
CA ASN A 182 9.31 2.93 -13.44
C ASN A 182 9.95 4.06 -14.24
N GLN A 183 9.19 4.79 -15.05
CA GLN A 183 9.68 5.99 -15.73
C GLN A 183 10.07 7.10 -14.74
N ILE A 184 9.30 7.27 -13.66
CA ILE A 184 9.64 8.21 -12.57
C ILE A 184 10.94 7.77 -11.87
N ALA A 185 11.14 6.47 -11.65
CA ALA A 185 12.35 5.94 -11.00
C ALA A 185 13.61 6.12 -11.86
N VAL A 186 13.50 6.01 -13.19
CA VAL A 186 14.64 6.16 -14.13
C VAL A 186 14.92 7.63 -14.47
N GLY A 187 13.89 8.48 -14.56
CA GLY A 187 14.03 9.91 -14.90
C GLY A 187 14.66 10.78 -13.80
N GLY A 188 14.86 10.26 -12.60
CA GLY A 188 15.54 10.96 -11.49
C GLY A 188 17.07 10.79 -11.44
N GLY A 189 17.66 10.11 -12.43
CA GLY A 189 19.05 9.66 -12.38
C GLY A 189 19.87 9.91 -13.64
N VAL A 190 19.59 10.96 -14.42
CA VAL A 190 20.54 11.44 -15.43
C VAL A 190 21.02 12.81 -15.00
N ASP A 191 22.28 12.87 -14.56
CA ASP A 191 22.98 14.14 -14.39
C ASP A 191 23.00 14.83 -15.77
N PRO A 192 22.53 16.09 -15.90
CA PRO A 192 22.58 16.82 -17.16
C PRO A 192 23.98 16.87 -17.78
N SER A 193 25.05 16.71 -16.98
CA SER A 193 26.43 16.66 -17.45
C SER A 193 26.83 15.35 -18.15
N GLU A 194 26.03 14.27 -18.03
CA GLU A 194 26.25 13.03 -18.79
C GLU A 194 25.58 13.04 -20.18
N LEU A 195 24.65 13.96 -20.43
CA LEU A 195 23.99 14.11 -21.75
C LEU A 195 24.87 14.82 -22.79
N ASP A 196 25.82 15.64 -22.35
CA ASP A 196 26.76 16.33 -23.26
C ASP A 196 27.88 15.41 -23.81
N ALA A 197 28.11 14.25 -23.18
CA ALA A 197 29.14 13.30 -23.58
C ALA A 197 28.73 12.37 -24.75
N LEU A 198 27.45 12.34 -25.13
CA LEU A 198 26.93 11.49 -26.21
C LEU A 198 26.60 12.24 -27.51
N THR A 199 26.74 13.57 -27.51
CA THR A 199 26.56 14.40 -28.72
C THR A 199 27.84 15.06 -29.22
N ASN A 200 28.98 14.91 -28.53
CA ASN A 200 30.28 15.42 -28.96
C ASN A 200 31.44 14.44 -28.69
N GLY A 201 31.28 13.18 -29.16
CA GLY A 201 32.34 12.17 -29.17
C GLY A 201 32.26 11.28 -30.40
#